data_AF-A0A438W331-F1
#
_entry.id   AF-A0A438W331-F1
#
_cell.length_a   1.000
_cell.length_b   1.000
_cell.length_c   1.000
_cell.angle_alpha   90.00
_cell.angle_beta   90.00
_cell.angle_gamma   90.00
#
_symmetry.space_group_name_H-M   'P 1'
#
loop_
_entity.id
_entity.type
_entity.pdbx_description
1 polymer ?
#
loop_
_entity_poly.entity_id
_entity_poly.type
_entity_poly.pdbx_seq_one_letter_code
_entity_poly.pdbx_strand_id
1 'polypeptide(L)'
;VREIPPMEILASSSCSLAIVLENDVKKEFLRQIKESALKHQGKRPLYLIIKDKDKQFKIQSDLMVNEKIKDDFKELEWRDLA
;
A
#
# COMPACT_ATOMS: atom_id res chain seq x y z
N VAL A 1 -0.09 44.20 12.01
CA VAL A 1 -0.11 43.06 11.06
C VAL A 1 0.86 42.03 11.61
N ARG A 2 0.39 40.89 12.11
CA ARG A 2 1.27 39.81 12.54
C ARG A 2 1.42 38.86 11.36
N GLU A 3 2.63 38.80 10.84
CA GLU A 3 3.02 38.02 9.67
C GLU A 3 2.84 36.53 9.99
N ILE A 4 2.07 35.86 9.14
CA ILE A 4 1.86 34.42 9.18
C ILE A 4 3.11 33.81 8.51
N PRO A 5 3.86 32.91 9.16
CA PRO A 5 5.02 32.29 8.53
C PRO A 5 4.58 31.49 7.29
N PRO A 6 5.40 31.49 6.21
CA PRO A 6 5.06 30.80 4.98
C PRO A 6 4.91 29.30 5.24
N MET A 7 3.81 28.79 4.72
CA MET A 7 3.40 27.39 4.68
C MET A 7 4.43 26.58 3.90
N GLU A 8 5.26 25.75 4.54
CA GLU A 8 5.95 24.66 3.85
C GLU A 8 6.48 23.58 4.81
N ILE A 9 6.17 22.31 4.46
CA ILE A 9 6.82 21.05 4.84
C ILE A 9 6.47 20.59 6.27
N LEU A 10 5.51 19.68 6.50
CA LEU A 10 5.64 18.22 6.31
C LEU A 10 4.24 17.57 6.23
N ALA A 11 3.59 17.62 5.08
CA ALA A 11 2.96 16.38 4.67
C ALA A 11 4.09 15.54 4.08
N SER A 12 4.88 14.88 4.94
CA SER A 12 5.44 13.60 4.55
C SER A 12 4.23 12.69 4.35
N SER A 13 3.52 12.90 3.24
CA SER A 13 2.37 12.13 2.85
C SER A 13 2.90 10.71 2.80
N SER A 14 2.64 9.95 3.86
CA SER A 14 2.91 8.53 3.93
C SER A 14 1.91 7.91 2.96
N CYS A 15 2.16 8.13 1.65
CA CYS A 15 1.31 7.70 0.57
C CYS A 15 1.03 6.24 0.82
N SER A 16 -0.22 5.86 0.84
CA SER A 16 -0.52 4.46 1.13
C SER A 16 -0.04 3.61 -0.03
N LEU A 17 0.41 2.40 0.24
CA LEU A 17 0.89 1.50 -0.80
C LEU A 17 -0.18 0.45 -1.06
N ALA A 18 -0.62 0.33 -2.30
CA ALA A 18 -1.60 -0.66 -2.71
C ALA A 18 -0.96 -1.71 -3.62
N ILE A 19 -1.29 -2.97 -3.35
CA ILE A 19 -1.00 -4.08 -4.24
C ILE A 19 -2.27 -4.45 -5.00
N VAL A 20 -2.15 -4.60 -6.32
CA VAL A 20 -3.28 -4.89 -7.19
C VAL A 20 -3.26 -6.37 -7.53
N LEU A 21 -4.40 -7.02 -7.30
CA LEU A 21 -4.56 -8.45 -7.38
C LEU A 21 -5.81 -8.80 -8.19
N GLU A 22 -5.78 -9.92 -8.90
CA GLU A 22 -6.94 -10.48 -9.61
C GLU A 22 -7.90 -11.20 -8.63
N ASN A 23 -9.17 -11.38 -8.98
CA ASN A 23 -10.13 -12.02 -8.07
C ASN A 23 -9.82 -13.51 -7.75
N ASP A 24 -8.99 -14.19 -8.55
CA ASP A 24 -8.59 -15.60 -8.32
C ASP A 24 -7.46 -15.75 -7.26
N VAL A 25 -7.15 -14.72 -6.47
CA VAL A 25 -6.05 -14.82 -5.51
C VAL A 25 -6.31 -15.89 -4.46
N LYS A 26 -5.41 -16.87 -4.45
CA LYS A 26 -5.40 -17.96 -3.48
C LYS A 26 -5.10 -17.45 -2.08
N LYS A 27 -5.74 -18.04 -1.07
CA LYS A 27 -5.50 -17.74 0.36
C LYS A 27 -4.02 -17.86 0.75
N GLU A 28 -3.30 -18.83 0.17
CA GLU A 28 -1.86 -19.00 0.40
C GLU A 28 -1.06 -17.78 -0.03
N PHE A 29 -1.42 -17.16 -1.15
CA PHE A 29 -0.76 -15.98 -1.65
C PHE A 29 -1.02 -14.76 -0.76
N LEU A 30 -2.24 -14.60 -0.25
CA LEU A 30 -2.54 -13.58 0.76
C LEU A 30 -1.71 -13.79 2.03
N ARG A 31 -1.46 -15.06 2.41
CA ARG A 31 -0.58 -15.39 3.53
C ARG A 31 0.86 -14.94 3.26
N GLN A 32 1.38 -15.20 2.06
CA GLN A 32 2.71 -14.75 1.65
C GLN A 32 2.84 -13.22 1.66
N ILE A 33 1.83 -12.49 1.15
CA ILE A 33 1.78 -11.02 1.21
C ILE A 33 1.83 -10.55 2.66
N LYS A 34 1.06 -11.18 3.56
CA LYS A 34 1.09 -10.86 4.98
C LYS A 34 2.46 -11.13 5.60
N GLU A 35 3.07 -12.28 5.34
CA GLU A 35 4.40 -12.64 5.86
C GLU A 35 5.49 -11.66 5.38
N SER A 36 5.46 -11.29 4.10
CA SER A 36 6.38 -10.31 3.53
C SER A 36 6.14 -8.89 4.05
N ALA A 37 4.87 -8.48 4.23
CA ALA A 37 4.53 -7.20 4.87
C ALA A 37 5.05 -7.10 6.31
N LEU A 38 4.99 -8.20 7.07
CA LEU A 38 5.56 -8.28 8.42
C LEU A 38 7.09 -8.26 8.42
N LYS A 39 7.74 -8.73 7.34
CA LYS A 39 9.19 -8.65 7.15
C LYS A 39 9.63 -7.23 6.77
N HIS A 40 8.86 -6.54 5.94
CA HIS A 40 9.16 -5.21 5.41
C HIS A 40 8.31 -4.11 6.07
N GLN A 41 8.29 -4.10 7.40
CA GLN A 41 7.53 -3.11 8.17
C GLN A 41 8.00 -1.67 7.89
N GLY A 42 7.07 -0.73 7.92
CA GLY A 42 7.36 0.68 7.66
C GLY A 42 6.26 1.62 8.13
N LYS A 43 6.16 2.78 7.48
CA LYS A 43 5.22 3.86 7.85
C LYS A 43 4.07 4.03 6.86
N ARG A 44 4.03 3.23 5.78
CA ARG A 44 3.03 3.37 4.72
C ARG A 44 1.93 2.32 4.93
N PRO A 45 0.66 2.69 5.04
CA PRO A 45 -0.42 1.70 5.14
C PRO A 45 -0.48 0.83 3.88
N LEU A 46 -0.66 -0.48 4.05
CA LEU A 46 -0.81 -1.43 2.95
C LEU A 46 -2.29 -1.63 2.60
N TYR A 47 -2.62 -1.47 1.33
CA TYR A 47 -3.94 -1.74 0.75
C TYR A 47 -3.86 -2.89 -0.25
N LEU A 48 -4.96 -3.61 -0.38
CA LEU A 48 -5.18 -4.63 -1.41
C LEU A 48 -6.27 -4.11 -2.34
N ILE A 49 -5.99 -4.06 -3.64
CA ILE A 49 -6.99 -3.76 -4.67
C ILE A 49 -7.31 -5.06 -5.39
N ILE A 50 -8.50 -5.61 -5.18
CA ILE A 50 -8.96 -6.82 -5.88
C ILE A 50 -9.76 -6.40 -7.12
N LYS A 51 -9.27 -6.76 -8.30
CA LYS A 51 -9.96 -6.60 -9.59
C LYS A 51 -10.86 -7.83 -9.82
N ASP A 52 -12.17 -7.61 -9.87
CA ASP A 52 -13.16 -8.63 -10.26
C ASP A 52 -13.96 -8.12 -11.46
N LYS A 53 -13.67 -8.65 -12.64
CA LYS A 53 -14.31 -8.26 -13.92
C LYS A 53 -14.29 -6.74 -14.08
N ASP A 54 -15.46 -6.09 -13.93
CA ASP A 54 -15.65 -4.64 -14.07
C ASP A 54 -15.58 -3.86 -12.75
N LYS A 55 -15.31 -4.54 -11.63
CA LYS A 55 -15.28 -3.95 -10.28
C LYS A 55 -13.89 -4.00 -9.68
N GLN A 56 -13.59 -3.01 -8.86
CA GLN A 56 -12.37 -2.95 -8.07
C GLN A 56 -12.74 -2.73 -6.60
N PHE A 57 -12.26 -3.62 -5.75
CA PHE A 57 -12.45 -3.55 -4.31
C PHE A 57 -11.16 -3.11 -3.65
N LYS A 58 -11.20 -2.00 -2.92
CA LYS A 58 -10.06 -1.51 -2.13
C LYS A 58 -10.25 -1.94 -0.69
N ILE A 59 -9.31 -2.72 -0.17
CA ILE A 59 -9.29 -3.23 1.19
C ILE A 59 -8.08 -2.63 1.88
N GLN A 60 -8.29 -1.91 2.98
CA GLN A 60 -7.19 -1.49 3.85
C GLN A 60 -6.80 -2.67 4.74
N SER A 61 -5.52 -3.02 4.78
CA SER A 61 -5.00 -3.94 5.78
C SER A 61 -4.54 -3.19 7.03
N ASP A 62 -4.46 -3.87 8.16
CA ASP A 62 -3.89 -3.33 9.41
C ASP A 62 -2.35 -3.26 9.38
N LEU A 63 -1.72 -3.55 8.23
CA LEU A 63 -0.27 -3.65 8.09
C LEU A 63 0.33 -2.34 7.57
N MET A 64 1.48 -1.98 8.14
CA MET A 64 2.27 -0.82 7.74
C MET A 64 3.60 -1.30 7.15
N VAL A 65 3.88 -0.91 5.91
CA VAL A 65 5.01 -1.42 5.12
C VAL A 65 5.93 -0.30 4.66
N ASN A 66 7.12 -0.67 4.22
CA ASN A 66 8.02 0.18 3.44
C ASN A 66 8.09 -0.30 1.98
N GLU A 67 8.75 0.44 1.10
CA GLU A 67 8.76 0.15 -0.34
C GLU A 67 9.49 -1.13 -0.74
N LYS A 68 10.34 -1.70 0.13
CA LYS A 68 11.08 -2.94 -0.15
C LYS A 68 10.19 -4.17 -0.28
N ILE A 69 8.94 -4.10 0.17
CA ILE A 69 7.95 -5.16 -0.11
C ILE A 69 7.73 -5.33 -1.62
N LYS A 70 7.94 -4.28 -2.42
CA LYS A 70 7.85 -4.34 -3.89
C LYS A 70 8.86 -5.32 -4.48
N ASP A 71 10.03 -5.49 -3.85
CA ASP A 71 11.05 -6.44 -4.32
C ASP A 71 10.59 -7.91 -4.19
N ASP A 72 9.87 -8.24 -3.12
CA ASP A 72 9.32 -9.58 -2.89
C ASP A 72 8.18 -9.91 -3.88
N PHE A 73 7.47 -8.90 -4.39
CA PHE A 73 6.38 -9.06 -5.37
C PHE A 73 6.51 -8.13 -6.57
N LYS A 74 7.69 -8.12 -7.18
CA LYS A 74 8.01 -7.27 -8.34
C LYS A 74 7.13 -7.50 -9.57
N GLU A 75 6.52 -8.68 -9.65
CA GLU A 75 5.66 -9.09 -10.77
C GLU A 75 4.22 -8.56 -10.62
N LEU A 76 3.86 -8.04 -9.44
CA LEU A 76 2.55 -7.48 -9.19
C LEU A 76 2.50 -5.99 -9.52
N GLU A 77 1.32 -5.53 -9.90
CA GLU A 77 1.05 -4.12 -10.07
C GLU A 77 0.94 -3.45 -8.68
N TRP A 78 1.75 -2.42 -8.47
CA TRP A 78 1.74 -1.61 -7.26
C TRP A 78 1.23 -0.21 -7.58
N ARG A 79 0.44 0.36 -6.67
CA ARG A 79 -0.07 1.73 -6.80
C ARG A 79 0.21 2.52 -5.53
N ASP A 80 0.74 3.71 -5.71
CA ASP A 80 0.81 4.70 -4.65
C ASP A 80 -0.54 5.41 -4.56
N LEU A 81 -1.19 5.29 -3.40
CA LEU A 81 -2.45 5.96 -3.10
C LEU A 81 -2.13 7.27 -2.37
N ALA A 82 -2.36 8.40 -3.07
CA ALA A 82 -2.24 9.75 -2.53
C ALA A 82 -3.38 10.06 -1.54
#